data_AF-A0A972ZK79-F1
#
_entry.id   AF-A0A972ZK79-F1
#
_cell.length_a   1.000
_cell.length_b   1.000
_cell.length_c   1.000
_cell.angle_alpha   90.00
_cell.angle_beta   90.00
_cell.angle_gamma   90.00
#
_symmetry.space_group_name_H-M   'P 1'
#
loop_
_entity.id
_entity.type
_entity.pdbx_description
1 polymer ?
#
loop_
_entity_poly.entity_id
_entity_poly.type
_entity_poly.pdbx_seq_one_letter_code
_entity_poly.pdbx_strand_id
1 'polypeptide(L)'
;MAVPHNPPFRAEHVGSFLRPPELLAARDRHGKGEISDADLRAVEDSAIRDVVALQEELGLQSITDGEYRRGTYSDNFTTSGLDGVTSQRIGDGEWRYTDKSDHKTASRVPTVHGKLGWNGSENARNFEFIAGLTSRLPKLTLPGPAYLHYRGGRENISWDAYPNLDDFWSDLIDCYRQEMAALSDAGCRYLQLDETSLVKLGDPKIQNALAGRGDDWRELLDIYTDAINEVVRAAPPGMAIGMH
;
A
#
# COMPACT_ATOMS: atom_id res chain seq x y z
N MET A 1 -2.75 32.15 15.93
CA MET A 1 -3.07 30.90 15.20
C MET A 1 -1.77 30.11 15.11
N ALA A 2 -1.76 28.83 15.50
CA ALA A 2 -0.56 28.02 15.38
C ALA A 2 -0.16 27.93 13.90
N VAL A 3 1.14 28.06 13.61
CA VAL A 3 1.68 27.87 12.26
C VAL A 3 1.28 26.47 11.79
N PRO A 4 0.74 26.27 10.58
CA PRO A 4 0.52 24.94 10.07
C PRO A 4 1.89 24.26 9.98
N HIS A 5 2.15 23.27 10.82
CA HIS A 5 3.35 22.46 10.67
C HIS A 5 3.12 21.52 9.50
N ASN A 6 3.94 21.65 8.47
CA ASN A 6 3.98 20.66 7.40
C ASN A 6 4.48 19.33 7.98
N PRO A 7 3.93 18.17 7.54
CA PRO A 7 4.51 16.87 7.89
C PRO A 7 5.96 16.75 7.38
N PRO A 8 6.80 15.90 7.99
CA PRO A 8 6.47 15.00 9.11
C PRO A 8 6.35 15.73 10.45
N PHE A 9 5.49 15.23 11.33
CA PHE A 9 5.30 15.77 12.68
C PHE A 9 6.29 15.13 13.66
N ARG A 10 6.66 15.85 14.72
CA ARG A 10 7.54 15.31 15.78
C ARG A 10 7.02 14.02 16.40
N ALA A 11 5.70 13.88 16.48
CA ALA A 11 5.01 12.67 16.89
C ALA A 11 3.98 12.32 15.80
N GLU A 12 4.26 11.27 15.07
CA GLU A 12 3.35 10.61 14.13
C GLU A 12 3.62 9.11 14.13
N HIS A 13 2.72 8.35 13.49
CA HIS A 13 2.86 6.91 13.31
C HIS A 13 2.81 6.56 11.82
N VAL A 14 3.10 5.30 11.52
CA VAL A 14 3.29 4.80 10.16
C VAL A 14 1.98 4.75 9.38
N GLY A 15 0.93 4.16 9.94
CA GLY A 15 -0.32 3.91 9.22
C GLY A 15 -1.25 3.03 10.06
N SER A 16 -1.14 1.73 9.83
CA SER A 16 -1.96 0.70 10.49
C SER A 16 -2.07 0.77 12.02
N PHE A 17 -3.23 0.34 12.52
CA PHE A 17 -3.50 0.01 13.92
C PHE A 17 -3.92 -1.46 14.07
N LEU A 18 -3.90 -1.97 15.30
CA LEU A 18 -4.44 -3.30 15.58
C LEU A 18 -5.95 -3.30 15.36
N ARG A 19 -6.42 -4.19 14.48
CA ARG A 19 -7.84 -4.33 14.17
C ARG A 19 -8.61 -4.76 15.42
N PRO A 20 -9.69 -4.06 15.80
CA PRO A 20 -10.52 -4.45 16.92
C PRO A 20 -11.16 -5.85 16.72
N PRO A 21 -11.42 -6.60 17.81
CA PRO A 21 -12.03 -7.94 17.72
C PRO A 21 -13.35 -7.98 16.94
N GLU A 22 -14.18 -6.95 17.07
CA GLU A 22 -15.46 -6.82 16.36
C GLU A 22 -15.29 -6.70 14.84
N LEU A 23 -14.26 -5.98 14.39
CA LEU A 23 -13.93 -5.88 12.96
C LEU A 23 -13.43 -7.22 12.42
N LEU A 24 -12.61 -7.93 13.21
CA LEU A 24 -12.15 -9.28 12.83
C LEU A 24 -13.32 -10.26 12.74
N ALA A 25 -14.25 -10.23 13.69
CA ALA A 25 -15.44 -11.07 13.68
C ALA A 25 -16.36 -10.73 12.50
N ALA A 26 -16.55 -9.45 12.17
CA ALA A 26 -17.34 -9.04 11.01
C ALA A 26 -16.73 -9.54 9.70
N ARG A 27 -15.40 -9.45 9.53
CA ARG A 27 -14.70 -9.99 8.35
C ARG A 27 -14.82 -11.49 8.21
N ASP A 28 -14.76 -12.24 9.32
CA ASP A 28 -14.98 -13.70 9.30
C ASP A 28 -16.41 -14.05 8.85
N ARG A 29 -17.41 -13.36 9.39
CA ARG A 29 -18.82 -13.53 9.00
C ARG A 29 -19.05 -13.16 7.53
N HIS A 30 -18.43 -12.07 7.07
CA HIS A 30 -18.50 -11.65 5.66
C HIS A 30 -17.87 -12.69 4.74
N GLY A 31 -16.70 -13.22 5.08
CA GLY A 31 -16.04 -14.30 4.34
C GLY A 31 -16.85 -15.61 4.27
N LYS A 32 -17.79 -15.80 5.21
CA LYS A 32 -18.77 -16.92 5.23
C LYS A 32 -20.09 -16.58 4.51
N GLY A 33 -20.26 -15.36 4.01
CA GLY A 33 -21.49 -14.89 3.38
C GLY A 33 -22.64 -14.61 4.35
N GLU A 34 -22.35 -14.45 5.65
CA GLU A 34 -23.37 -14.24 6.70
C GLU A 34 -23.78 -12.77 6.85
N ILE A 35 -22.97 -11.83 6.34
CA ILE A 35 -23.27 -10.39 6.31
C ILE A 35 -22.97 -9.83 4.92
N SER A 36 -23.67 -8.76 4.54
CA SER A 36 -23.46 -8.09 3.26
C SER A 36 -22.20 -7.21 3.25
N ASP A 37 -21.76 -6.77 2.07
CA ASP A 37 -20.69 -5.76 1.93
C ASP A 37 -21.05 -4.46 2.68
N ALA A 38 -22.34 -4.08 2.67
CA ALA A 38 -22.83 -2.89 3.36
C ALA A 38 -22.74 -3.04 4.89
N ASP A 39 -23.05 -4.24 5.41
CA ASP A 39 -22.93 -4.52 6.84
C ASP A 39 -21.46 -4.53 7.30
N LEU A 40 -20.56 -5.14 6.51
CA LEU A 40 -19.12 -5.09 6.79
C LEU A 40 -18.63 -3.64 6.78
N ARG A 41 -19.02 -2.88 5.76
CA ARG A 41 -18.64 -1.46 5.63
C ARG A 41 -19.10 -0.64 6.84
N ALA A 42 -20.30 -0.88 7.35
CA ALA A 42 -20.80 -0.21 8.55
C ALA A 42 -19.93 -0.50 9.80
N VAL A 43 -19.46 -1.75 9.96
CA VAL A 43 -18.54 -2.12 11.05
C VAL A 43 -17.16 -1.45 10.86
N GLU A 44 -16.64 -1.45 9.64
CA GLU A 44 -15.39 -0.74 9.30
C GLU A 44 -15.49 0.75 9.62
N ASP A 45 -16.57 1.41 9.20
CA ASP A 45 -16.83 2.83 9.45
C ASP A 45 -16.87 3.14 10.95
N SER A 46 -17.50 2.27 11.75
CA SER A 46 -17.53 2.41 13.22
C SER A 46 -16.11 2.31 13.80
N ALA A 47 -15.36 1.27 13.45
CA ALA A 47 -14.00 1.07 13.96
C ALA A 47 -13.05 2.22 13.54
N ILE A 48 -13.24 2.79 12.35
CA ILE A 48 -12.46 3.94 11.87
C ILE A 48 -12.79 5.20 12.68
N ARG A 49 -14.06 5.44 13.03
CA ARG A 49 -14.42 6.57 13.91
C ARG A 49 -13.73 6.45 15.27
N ASP A 50 -13.71 5.26 15.83
CA ASP A 50 -13.09 5.01 17.13
C ASP A 50 -11.56 5.22 17.09
N VAL A 51 -10.87 4.71 16.05
CA VAL A 51 -9.42 4.89 15.94
C VAL A 51 -9.05 6.34 15.62
N VAL A 52 -9.87 7.07 14.86
CA VAL A 52 -9.69 8.52 14.63
C VAL A 52 -9.80 9.27 15.95
N ALA A 53 -10.85 9.02 16.73
CA ALA A 53 -11.05 9.66 18.04
C ALA A 53 -9.88 9.37 19.00
N LEU A 54 -9.38 8.13 19.03
CA LEU A 54 -8.21 7.75 19.84
C LEU A 54 -6.97 8.56 19.45
N GLN A 55 -6.66 8.64 18.16
CA GLN A 55 -5.51 9.42 17.68
C GLN A 55 -5.66 10.90 18.04
N GLU A 56 -6.89 11.43 17.97
CA GLU A 56 -7.18 12.79 18.38
C GLU A 56 -6.97 13.03 19.88
N GLU A 57 -7.50 12.15 20.73
CA GLU A 57 -7.33 12.17 22.19
C GLU A 57 -5.84 12.15 22.59
N LEU A 58 -5.03 11.37 21.87
CA LEU A 58 -3.58 11.28 22.08
C LEU A 58 -2.79 12.51 21.57
N GLY A 59 -3.45 13.48 20.93
CA GLY A 59 -2.80 14.71 20.44
C GLY A 59 -2.06 14.59 19.11
N LEU A 60 -2.19 13.46 18.40
CA LEU A 60 -1.53 13.23 17.10
C LEU A 60 -2.06 14.16 16.01
N GLN A 61 -1.16 14.80 15.25
CA GLN A 61 -1.55 15.76 14.19
C GLN A 61 -1.79 15.09 12.84
N SER A 62 -1.17 13.93 12.61
CA SER A 62 -1.43 13.06 11.46
C SER A 62 -2.42 11.98 11.88
N ILE A 63 -3.51 11.82 11.11
CA ILE A 63 -4.60 10.89 11.41
C ILE A 63 -4.78 9.90 10.26
N THR A 64 -4.92 8.61 10.56
CA THR A 64 -5.17 7.55 9.57
C THR A 64 -6.42 6.75 9.92
N ASP A 65 -6.89 5.93 8.99
CA ASP A 65 -8.02 5.02 9.20
C ASP A 65 -7.58 3.69 9.84
N GLY A 66 -6.31 3.60 10.28
CA GLY A 66 -5.68 2.37 10.77
C GLY A 66 -5.57 1.26 9.75
N GLU A 67 -5.78 1.54 8.46
CA GLU A 67 -5.83 0.56 7.36
C GLU A 67 -6.90 -0.53 7.57
N TYR A 68 -7.98 -0.17 8.28
CA TYR A 68 -9.03 -1.10 8.70
C TYR A 68 -9.89 -1.64 7.56
N ARG A 69 -9.85 -1.04 6.36
CA ARG A 69 -10.54 -1.55 5.16
C ARG A 69 -9.70 -2.50 4.33
N ARG A 70 -8.40 -2.63 4.63
CA ARG A 70 -7.47 -3.43 3.84
C ARG A 70 -7.35 -4.85 4.38
N GLY A 71 -7.24 -5.84 3.50
CA GLY A 71 -6.83 -7.19 3.86
C GLY A 71 -5.31 -7.26 4.04
N THR A 72 -4.56 -6.65 3.13
CA THR A 72 -3.12 -6.44 3.15
C THR A 72 -2.78 -5.00 2.74
N TYR A 73 -1.60 -4.50 3.11
CA TYR A 73 -1.21 -3.10 2.90
C TYR A 73 -1.28 -2.62 1.44
N SER A 74 -1.22 -3.54 0.46
CA SER A 74 -1.23 -3.22 -0.97
C SER A 74 -2.61 -3.32 -1.63
N ASP A 75 -3.61 -3.95 -1.00
CA ASP A 75 -4.84 -4.43 -1.66
C ASP A 75 -5.58 -3.34 -2.45
N ASN A 76 -5.82 -2.17 -1.85
CA ASN A 76 -6.64 -1.11 -2.42
C ASN A 76 -6.04 -0.39 -3.64
N PHE A 77 -4.74 -0.60 -3.89
CA PHE A 77 -4.09 -0.08 -5.08
C PHE A 77 -3.72 -1.22 -6.02
N THR A 78 -2.93 -2.20 -5.57
CA THR A 78 -2.39 -3.22 -6.47
C THR A 78 -3.41 -4.25 -6.93
N THR A 79 -4.44 -4.52 -6.12
CA THR A 79 -5.41 -5.59 -6.41
C THR A 79 -6.73 -5.05 -6.93
N SER A 80 -7.20 -3.89 -6.44
CA SER A 80 -8.46 -3.28 -6.89
C SER A 80 -8.30 -2.00 -7.72
N GLY A 81 -7.15 -1.32 -7.65
CA GLY A 81 -6.91 -0.05 -8.36
C GLY A 81 -6.11 -0.18 -9.66
N LEU A 82 -5.63 -1.38 -9.99
CA LEU A 82 -4.84 -1.64 -11.20
C LEU A 82 -5.46 -2.75 -12.03
N ASP A 83 -5.57 -2.51 -13.34
CA ASP A 83 -5.77 -3.55 -14.34
C ASP A 83 -4.46 -4.33 -14.60
N GLY A 84 -4.59 -5.56 -15.10
CA GLY A 84 -3.44 -6.37 -15.49
C GLY A 84 -2.66 -6.99 -14.33
N VAL A 85 -3.08 -6.78 -13.08
CA VAL A 85 -2.48 -7.37 -11.87
C VAL A 85 -3.44 -8.36 -11.22
N THR A 86 -2.93 -9.50 -10.79
CA THR A 86 -3.61 -10.35 -9.80
C THR A 86 -2.69 -10.62 -8.62
N SER A 87 -3.26 -10.76 -7.44
CA SER A 87 -2.52 -11.13 -6.23
C SER A 87 -2.96 -12.52 -5.80
N GLN A 88 -2.19 -13.54 -6.19
CA GLN A 88 -2.48 -14.92 -5.79
C GLN A 88 -1.84 -15.23 -4.44
N ARG A 89 -2.58 -15.95 -3.59
CA ARG A 89 -2.03 -16.54 -2.37
C ARG A 89 -1.24 -17.78 -2.80
N ILE A 90 0.08 -17.66 -2.89
CA ILE A 90 0.93 -18.82 -3.12
C ILE A 90 1.04 -19.55 -1.78
N GLY A 91 0.90 -20.88 -1.78
CA GLY A 91 1.04 -21.75 -0.60
C GLY A 91 2.43 -21.69 0.04
N ASP A 92 2.95 -22.81 0.54
CA ASP A 92 4.22 -22.92 1.30
C ASP A 92 5.53 -22.56 0.55
N GLY A 93 5.52 -21.59 -0.37
CA GLY A 93 6.68 -21.08 -1.09
C GLY A 93 7.76 -20.47 -0.18
N GLU A 94 8.93 -20.23 -0.75
CA GLU A 94 10.17 -19.86 -0.05
C GLU A 94 10.12 -18.53 0.69
N TRP A 95 9.25 -17.60 0.27
CA TRP A 95 9.02 -16.33 0.94
C TRP A 95 8.07 -16.50 2.12
N ARG A 96 8.58 -16.89 3.29
CA ARG A 96 7.79 -17.06 4.50
C ARG A 96 7.96 -15.87 5.43
N TYR A 97 6.86 -15.29 5.88
CA TYR A 97 6.83 -14.49 7.10
C TYR A 97 6.40 -15.40 8.25
N THR A 98 7.28 -15.58 9.22
CA THR A 98 7.00 -16.29 10.47
C THR A 98 6.99 -15.25 11.58
N ASP A 99 5.87 -15.10 12.25
CA ASP A 99 5.80 -14.24 13.43
C ASP A 99 6.38 -14.93 14.68
N LYS A 100 6.40 -14.22 15.81
CA LYS A 100 6.94 -14.73 17.09
C LYS A 100 6.15 -15.91 17.67
N SER A 101 4.97 -16.23 17.13
CA SER A 101 4.12 -17.34 17.58
C SER A 101 4.04 -18.47 16.54
N ASP A 102 4.99 -18.52 15.60
CA ASP A 102 5.13 -19.54 14.55
C ASP A 102 3.92 -19.63 13.60
N HIS A 103 3.11 -18.56 13.52
CA HIS A 103 2.03 -18.46 12.55
C HIS A 103 2.62 -18.21 11.17
N LYS A 104 2.34 -19.14 10.25
CA LYS A 104 2.77 -19.10 8.85
C LYS A 104 1.71 -18.39 8.03
N THR A 105 2.00 -17.16 7.59
CA THR A 105 1.16 -16.50 6.58
C THR A 105 1.68 -16.82 5.19
N ALA A 106 0.78 -17.29 4.34
CA ALA A 106 1.10 -17.58 2.94
C ALA A 106 1.47 -16.28 2.22
N SER A 107 2.56 -16.29 1.45
CA SER A 107 2.96 -15.09 0.72
C SER A 107 2.02 -14.83 -0.45
N ARG A 108 1.41 -13.64 -0.45
CA ARG A 108 0.84 -13.09 -1.69
C ARG A 108 1.98 -12.57 -2.55
N VAL A 109 2.02 -13.02 -3.79
CA VAL A 109 2.96 -12.53 -4.79
C VAL A 109 2.12 -11.92 -5.91
N PRO A 110 2.32 -10.63 -6.24
CA PRO A 110 1.65 -10.03 -7.38
C PRO A 110 2.14 -10.67 -8.68
N THR A 111 1.21 -10.84 -9.62
CA THR A 111 1.49 -11.32 -10.98
C THR A 111 0.86 -10.35 -11.98
N VAL A 112 1.71 -9.80 -12.84
CA VAL A 112 1.31 -8.88 -13.91
C VAL A 112 1.06 -9.71 -15.16
N HIS A 113 -0.21 -9.96 -15.47
CA HIS A 113 -0.64 -10.86 -16.55
C HIS A 113 -1.04 -10.09 -17.82
N GLY A 114 -1.23 -8.77 -17.73
CA GLY A 114 -1.55 -7.90 -18.85
C GLY A 114 -0.91 -6.52 -18.68
N LYS A 115 -1.20 -5.61 -19.60
CA LYS A 115 -0.81 -4.20 -19.47
C LYS A 115 -1.45 -3.60 -18.22
N LEU A 116 -0.64 -2.88 -17.45
CA LEU A 116 -1.08 -2.10 -16.31
C LEU A 116 -1.90 -0.91 -16.78
N GLY A 117 -2.99 -0.65 -16.07
CA GLY A 117 -3.83 0.52 -16.24
C GLY A 117 -4.43 0.91 -14.90
N TRP A 118 -4.63 2.19 -14.67
CA TRP A 118 -5.30 2.65 -13.46
C TRP A 118 -6.81 2.46 -13.59
N ASN A 119 -7.41 1.78 -12.61
CA ASN A 119 -8.82 1.38 -12.61
C ASN A 119 -9.60 2.04 -11.45
N GLY A 120 -9.42 3.35 -11.29
CA GLY A 120 -10.07 4.10 -10.23
C GLY A 120 -9.37 4.02 -8.88
N SER A 121 -9.75 4.93 -7.97
CA SER A 121 -9.17 5.01 -6.62
C SER A 121 -10.20 4.68 -5.55
N GLU A 122 -10.11 3.48 -4.98
CA GLU A 122 -10.79 3.19 -3.73
C GLU A 122 -10.19 3.99 -2.57
N ASN A 123 -8.89 4.27 -2.63
CA ASN A 123 -8.22 5.07 -1.60
C ASN A 123 -8.77 6.50 -1.54
N ALA A 124 -9.13 7.13 -2.67
CA ALA A 124 -9.77 8.45 -2.68
C ALA A 124 -11.12 8.44 -1.93
N ARG A 125 -11.98 7.44 -2.19
CA ARG A 125 -13.26 7.27 -1.46
C ARG A 125 -13.04 7.00 0.03
N ASN A 126 -12.01 6.22 0.37
CA ASN A 126 -11.66 5.96 1.77
C ASN A 126 -11.07 7.21 2.44
N PHE A 127 -10.31 8.03 1.70
CA PHE A 127 -9.77 9.30 2.15
C PHE A 127 -10.87 10.31 2.45
N GLU A 128 -11.87 10.46 1.56
CA GLU A 128 -13.02 11.35 1.78
C GLU A 128 -13.74 11.06 3.11
N PHE A 129 -13.88 9.76 3.44
CA PHE A 129 -14.48 9.35 4.70
C PHE A 129 -13.69 9.86 5.91
N ILE A 130 -12.38 9.61 5.98
CA ILE A 130 -11.55 10.08 7.11
C ILE A 130 -11.42 11.60 7.15
N ALA A 131 -11.33 12.26 5.99
CA ALA A 131 -11.31 13.71 5.90
C ALA A 131 -12.60 14.34 6.46
N GLY A 132 -13.73 13.64 6.37
CA GLY A 132 -14.99 14.04 6.99
C GLY A 132 -15.07 13.82 8.51
N LEU A 133 -14.12 13.10 9.12
CA LEU A 133 -14.13 12.77 10.55
C LEU A 133 -13.24 13.68 11.41
N THR A 134 -12.22 14.31 10.84
CA THR A 134 -11.20 15.05 11.60
C THR A 134 -10.91 16.41 10.98
N SER A 135 -10.48 17.36 11.82
CA SER A 135 -9.92 18.65 11.39
C SER A 135 -8.38 18.66 11.37
N ARG A 136 -7.75 17.55 11.78
CA ARG A 136 -6.30 17.35 11.72
C ARG A 136 -5.91 16.84 10.33
N LEU A 137 -4.61 16.66 10.07
CA LEU A 137 -4.13 16.27 8.74
C LEU A 137 -4.36 14.76 8.51
N PRO A 138 -5.27 14.33 7.61
CA PRO A 138 -5.42 12.92 7.31
C PRO A 138 -4.26 12.45 6.43
N LYS A 139 -3.75 11.25 6.71
CA LYS A 139 -2.63 10.59 6.02
C LYS A 139 -3.12 9.26 5.46
N LEU A 140 -2.70 8.95 4.23
CA LEU A 140 -2.96 7.68 3.57
C LEU A 140 -1.64 7.00 3.19
N THR A 141 -1.60 5.66 3.23
CA THR A 141 -0.43 4.87 2.82
C THR A 141 -0.70 4.17 1.49
N LEU A 142 0.28 4.08 0.61
CA LEU A 142 0.28 3.23 -0.59
C LEU A 142 1.50 2.30 -0.52
N PRO A 143 1.43 1.10 -1.12
CA PRO A 143 2.64 0.29 -1.29
C PRO A 143 3.67 1.06 -2.13
N GLY A 144 4.96 0.81 -1.92
CA GLY A 144 6.00 1.29 -2.81
C GLY A 144 5.97 0.58 -4.17
N PRO A 145 6.46 1.23 -5.25
CA PRO A 145 6.39 0.69 -6.61
C PRO A 145 7.16 -0.62 -6.78
N ALA A 146 8.22 -0.86 -6.01
CA ALA A 146 9.01 -2.08 -6.16
C ALA A 146 8.23 -3.34 -5.72
N TYR A 147 7.15 -3.19 -4.94
CA TYR A 147 6.32 -4.31 -4.49
C TYR A 147 5.86 -5.24 -5.62
N LEU A 148 5.46 -4.68 -6.77
CA LEU A 148 4.97 -5.46 -7.90
C LEU A 148 6.06 -6.29 -8.60
N HIS A 149 7.32 -5.85 -8.53
CA HIS A 149 8.45 -6.55 -9.15
C HIS A 149 9.18 -7.44 -8.14
N TYR A 150 9.53 -6.93 -6.96
CA TYR A 150 10.50 -7.54 -6.05
C TYR A 150 10.26 -9.03 -5.74
N ARG A 151 9.03 -9.40 -5.37
CA ARG A 151 8.73 -10.76 -4.90
C ARG A 151 8.80 -11.81 -6.02
N GLY A 152 8.32 -11.47 -7.22
CA GLY A 152 8.24 -12.40 -8.35
C GLY A 152 9.35 -12.25 -9.39
N GLY A 153 9.95 -11.06 -9.49
CA GLY A 153 10.93 -10.70 -10.49
C GLY A 153 10.32 -10.68 -11.89
N ARG A 154 11.19 -10.76 -12.90
CA ARG A 154 10.82 -10.74 -14.31
C ARG A 154 9.79 -11.81 -14.69
N GLU A 155 9.90 -13.01 -14.14
CA GLU A 155 9.04 -14.15 -14.44
C GLU A 155 7.57 -13.95 -14.04
N ASN A 156 7.29 -13.02 -13.12
CA ASN A 156 5.93 -12.67 -12.71
C ASN A 156 5.31 -11.54 -13.54
N ILE A 157 6.02 -11.07 -14.57
CA ILE A 157 5.55 -10.05 -15.49
C ILE A 157 5.44 -10.66 -16.89
N SER A 158 4.24 -10.61 -17.46
CA SER A 158 3.93 -11.17 -18.78
C SER A 158 4.89 -10.67 -19.85
N TRP A 159 5.59 -11.59 -20.51
CA TRP A 159 6.47 -11.31 -21.64
C TRP A 159 5.71 -10.79 -22.86
N ASP A 160 4.44 -11.17 -23.02
CA ASP A 160 3.60 -10.70 -24.12
C ASP A 160 3.14 -9.26 -23.90
N ALA A 161 2.78 -8.90 -22.66
CA ALA A 161 2.36 -7.53 -22.33
C ALA A 161 3.55 -6.57 -22.23
N TYR A 162 4.67 -7.07 -21.72
CA TYR A 162 5.88 -6.31 -21.47
C TYR A 162 7.07 -7.12 -21.96
N PRO A 163 7.51 -6.98 -23.22
CA PRO A 163 8.72 -7.65 -23.69
C PRO A 163 10.00 -7.14 -23.00
N ASN A 164 9.98 -5.88 -22.55
CA ASN A 164 11.00 -5.21 -21.75
C ASN A 164 10.36 -4.66 -20.46
N LEU A 165 11.18 -4.34 -19.46
CA LEU A 165 10.70 -3.81 -18.18
C LEU A 165 10.57 -2.28 -18.15
N ASP A 166 11.15 -1.55 -19.09
CA ASP A 166 11.05 -0.08 -19.14
C ASP A 166 9.59 0.34 -19.35
N ASP A 167 8.88 -0.33 -20.27
CA ASP A 167 7.45 -0.11 -20.49
C ASP A 167 6.61 -0.48 -19.24
N PHE A 168 7.02 -1.51 -18.49
CA PHE A 168 6.35 -1.89 -17.24
C PHE A 168 6.49 -0.80 -16.17
N TRP A 169 7.71 -0.28 -15.99
CA TRP A 169 7.95 0.79 -15.03
C TRP A 169 7.23 2.07 -15.43
N SER A 170 7.24 2.43 -16.73
CA SER A 170 6.51 3.58 -17.25
C SER A 170 5.01 3.49 -16.96
N ASP A 171 4.37 2.37 -17.32
CA ASP A 171 2.94 2.18 -17.08
C ASP A 171 2.60 2.18 -15.58
N LEU A 172 3.47 1.58 -14.73
CA LEU A 172 3.28 1.59 -13.28
C LEU A 172 3.37 3.01 -12.69
N ILE A 173 4.37 3.80 -13.09
CA ILE A 173 4.55 5.19 -12.65
C ILE A 173 3.33 6.02 -13.09
N ASP A 174 2.81 5.79 -14.30
CA ASP A 174 1.61 6.45 -14.81
C ASP A 174 0.36 6.10 -14.00
N CYS A 175 0.27 4.88 -13.47
CA CYS A 175 -0.81 4.49 -12.55
C CYS A 175 -0.69 5.20 -11.19
N TYR A 176 0.52 5.32 -10.63
CA TYR A 176 0.75 6.11 -9.40
C TYR A 176 0.40 7.57 -9.61
N ARG A 177 0.74 8.15 -10.76
CA ARG A 177 0.40 9.55 -11.09
C ARG A 177 -1.11 9.78 -11.07
N GLN A 178 -1.89 8.87 -11.65
CA GLN A 178 -3.36 8.94 -11.66
C GLN A 178 -3.95 8.75 -10.26
N GLU A 179 -3.43 7.80 -9.48
CA GLU A 179 -3.87 7.57 -8.09
C GLU A 179 -3.61 8.79 -7.20
N MET A 180 -2.42 9.38 -7.28
CA MET A 180 -2.08 10.58 -6.52
C MET A 180 -2.90 11.79 -6.96
N ALA A 181 -3.21 11.93 -8.26
CA ALA A 181 -4.10 12.96 -8.75
C ALA A 181 -5.51 12.81 -8.15
N ALA A 182 -6.09 11.60 -8.18
CA ALA A 182 -7.39 11.32 -7.58
C ALA A 182 -7.41 11.59 -6.07
N LEU A 183 -6.36 11.18 -5.35
CA LEU A 183 -6.19 11.48 -3.92
C LEU A 183 -6.08 12.99 -3.67
N SER A 184 -5.33 13.72 -4.49
CA SER A 184 -5.20 15.17 -4.40
C SER A 184 -6.53 15.88 -4.63
N ASP A 185 -7.30 15.44 -5.62
CA ASP A 185 -8.64 15.96 -5.92
C ASP A 185 -9.62 15.71 -4.77
N ALA A 186 -9.50 14.57 -4.10
CA ALA A 186 -10.24 14.25 -2.86
C ALA A 186 -9.76 15.06 -1.63
N GLY A 187 -8.69 15.86 -1.75
CA GLY A 187 -8.16 16.71 -0.69
C GLY A 187 -6.98 16.14 0.09
N CYS A 188 -6.43 14.99 -0.32
CA CYS A 188 -5.25 14.40 0.32
C CYS A 188 -4.01 15.28 0.10
N ARG A 189 -3.34 15.61 1.20
CA ARG A 189 -2.11 16.42 1.20
C ARG A 189 -0.94 15.72 1.87
N TYR A 190 -1.15 14.53 2.43
CA TYR A 190 -0.08 13.72 2.99
C TYR A 190 -0.26 12.24 2.62
N LEU A 191 0.63 11.76 1.76
CA LEU A 191 0.68 10.38 1.30
C LEU A 191 2.00 9.75 1.74
N GLN A 192 1.98 8.50 2.19
CA GLN A 192 3.19 7.72 2.49
C GLN A 192 3.32 6.56 1.52
N LEU A 193 4.53 6.33 1.03
CA LEU A 193 4.89 5.12 0.29
C LEU A 193 5.55 4.12 1.23
N ASP A 194 4.97 2.93 1.37
CA ASP A 194 5.48 1.84 2.19
C ASP A 194 6.37 0.94 1.31
N GLU A 195 7.67 1.25 1.24
CA GLU A 195 8.62 0.57 0.37
C GLU A 195 9.46 -0.46 1.13
N THR A 196 8.86 -1.63 1.34
CA THR A 196 9.49 -2.71 2.10
C THR A 196 10.55 -3.51 1.33
N SER A 197 10.74 -3.27 0.02
CA SER A 197 11.63 -4.07 -0.83
C SER A 197 13.09 -3.64 -0.68
N LEU A 198 13.34 -2.33 -0.61
CA LEU A 198 14.70 -1.78 -0.58
C LEU A 198 15.52 -2.28 0.62
N VAL A 199 14.94 -2.27 1.82
CA VAL A 199 15.65 -2.70 3.04
C VAL A 199 16.10 -4.17 2.97
N LYS A 200 15.38 -5.01 2.21
CA LYS A 200 15.70 -6.44 2.08
C LYS A 200 16.94 -6.69 1.23
N LEU A 201 17.28 -5.76 0.34
CA LEU A 201 18.48 -5.87 -0.51
C LEU A 201 19.77 -5.85 0.31
N GLY A 202 19.73 -5.42 1.57
CA GLY A 202 20.87 -5.47 2.50
C GLY A 202 21.10 -6.82 3.17
N ASP A 203 20.20 -7.80 3.07
CA ASP A 203 20.34 -9.12 3.69
C ASP A 203 21.07 -10.09 2.74
N PRO A 204 22.24 -10.67 3.12
CA PRO A 204 22.96 -11.63 2.29
C PRO A 204 22.14 -12.85 1.83
N LYS A 205 21.17 -13.29 2.63
CA LYS A 205 20.27 -14.39 2.24
C LYS A 205 19.38 -13.99 1.06
N ILE A 206 18.86 -12.76 1.09
CA ILE A 206 18.06 -12.19 0.02
C ILE A 206 18.92 -11.96 -1.21
N GLN A 207 20.11 -11.41 -1.06
CA GLN A 207 21.05 -11.22 -2.18
C GLN A 207 21.36 -12.53 -2.91
N ASN A 208 21.60 -13.63 -2.15
CA ASN A 208 21.83 -14.94 -2.75
C ASN A 208 20.59 -15.50 -3.46
N ALA A 209 19.39 -15.31 -2.88
CA ALA A 209 18.14 -15.73 -3.51
C ALA A 209 17.87 -14.96 -4.81
N LEU A 210 18.14 -13.64 -4.83
CA LEU A 210 18.05 -12.80 -6.03
C LEU A 210 19.04 -13.23 -7.10
N ALA A 211 20.30 -13.48 -6.73
CA ALA A 211 21.30 -14.01 -7.66
C ALA A 211 20.88 -15.38 -8.25
N GLY A 212 20.25 -16.23 -7.44
CA GLY A 212 19.67 -17.50 -7.90
C GLY A 212 18.51 -17.35 -8.89
N ARG A 213 17.78 -16.24 -8.83
CA ARG A 213 16.76 -15.84 -9.83
C ARG A 213 17.36 -15.17 -11.07
N GLY A 214 18.64 -14.84 -11.04
CA GLY A 214 19.34 -14.13 -12.10
C GLY A 214 19.32 -12.60 -11.97
N ASP A 215 18.88 -12.07 -10.83
CA ASP A 215 18.90 -10.63 -10.56
C ASP A 215 20.21 -10.20 -9.89
N ASP A 216 20.72 -9.01 -10.23
CA ASP A 216 21.69 -8.29 -9.41
C ASP A 216 20.96 -7.33 -8.46
N TRP A 217 21.14 -7.51 -7.15
CA TRP A 217 20.50 -6.66 -6.15
C TRP A 217 20.95 -5.19 -6.24
N ARG A 218 22.14 -4.89 -6.79
CA ARG A 218 22.60 -3.52 -7.00
C ARG A 218 21.86 -2.85 -8.15
N GLU A 219 21.67 -3.57 -9.26
CA GLU A 219 20.85 -3.09 -10.37
C GLU A 219 19.40 -2.88 -9.92
N LEU A 220 18.85 -3.80 -9.11
CA LEU A 220 17.52 -3.63 -8.53
C LEU A 220 17.43 -2.43 -7.59
N LEU A 221 18.48 -2.14 -6.80
CA LEU A 221 18.53 -0.96 -5.95
C LEU A 221 18.42 0.32 -6.79
N ASP A 222 19.16 0.41 -7.90
CA ASP A 222 19.11 1.56 -8.80
C ASP A 222 17.72 1.68 -9.44
N ILE A 223 17.20 0.60 -10.04
CA ILE A 223 15.87 0.56 -10.68
C ILE A 223 14.76 0.99 -9.71
N TYR A 224 14.75 0.43 -8.49
CA TYR A 224 13.72 0.74 -7.51
C TYR A 224 13.83 2.17 -7.00
N THR A 225 15.06 2.67 -6.79
CA THR A 225 15.28 4.06 -6.39
C THR A 225 14.80 5.02 -7.47
N ASP A 226 15.06 4.73 -8.74
CA ASP A 226 14.58 5.54 -9.86
C ASP A 226 13.06 5.53 -9.98
N ALA A 227 12.41 4.36 -9.86
CA ALA A 227 10.96 4.25 -9.86
C ALA A 227 10.31 5.05 -8.71
N ILE A 228 10.87 4.98 -7.50
CA ILE A 228 10.38 5.77 -6.34
C ILE A 228 10.56 7.26 -6.61
N ASN A 229 11.73 7.67 -7.11
CA ASN A 229 12.01 9.07 -7.43
C ASN A 229 11.04 9.62 -8.49
N GLU A 230 10.70 8.84 -9.52
CA GLU A 230 9.71 9.22 -10.53
C GLU A 230 8.31 9.37 -9.93
N VAL A 231 7.88 8.43 -9.07
CA VAL A 231 6.61 8.56 -8.33
C VAL A 231 6.62 9.82 -7.46
N VAL A 232 7.69 10.09 -6.71
CA VAL A 232 7.79 11.30 -5.88
C VAL A 232 7.77 12.58 -6.74
N ARG A 233 8.46 12.60 -7.88
CA ARG A 233 8.44 13.74 -8.83
C ARG A 233 7.06 13.98 -9.41
N ALA A 234 6.26 12.94 -9.57
CA ALA A 234 4.90 13.01 -10.09
C ALA A 234 3.86 13.47 -9.04
N ALA A 235 4.25 13.72 -7.79
CA ALA A 235 3.33 14.16 -6.74
C ALA A 235 2.65 15.51 -7.11
N PRO A 236 1.32 15.62 -6.98
CA PRO A 236 0.61 16.86 -7.23
C PRO A 236 1.09 18.02 -6.32
N PRO A 237 1.01 19.28 -6.78
CA PRO A 237 1.41 20.43 -5.97
C PRO A 237 0.71 20.48 -4.60
N GLY A 238 1.49 20.62 -3.54
CA GLY A 238 0.99 20.67 -2.16
C GLY A 238 0.77 19.32 -1.48
N MET A 239 1.02 18.20 -2.17
CA MET A 239 1.07 16.88 -1.54
C MET A 239 2.47 16.64 -0.95
N ALA A 240 2.54 16.36 0.34
CA ALA A 240 3.74 15.84 0.98
C ALA A 240 3.81 14.32 0.80
N ILE A 241 5.00 13.82 0.47
CA ILE A 241 5.28 12.37 0.36
C ILE A 241 6.18 11.94 1.51
N GLY A 242 5.69 11.02 2.35
CA GLY A 242 6.48 10.26 3.31
C GLY A 242 6.95 8.93 2.71
N MET A 243 7.96 8.33 3.30
CA MET A 243 8.42 6.98 2.93
C MET A 243 8.64 6.17 4.20
N HIS A 244 8.10 4.95 4.22
CA HIS A 244 8.33 3.96 5.27
C HIS A 244 9.13 2.77 4.72
#